data_AF-A0A6P7H9S4-F1
#
_entry.id   AF-A0A6P7H9S4-F1
#
_cell.length_a   1.000
_cell.length_b   1.000
_cell.length_c   1.000
_cell.angle_alpha   90.00
_cell.angle_beta   90.00
_cell.angle_gamma   90.00
#
_symmetry.space_group_name_H-M   'P 1'
#
loop_
_entity.id
_entity.type
_entity.pdbx_description
1 polymer ?
#
loop_
_entity_poly.entity_id
_entity_poly.type
_entity_poly.pdbx_seq_one_letter_code
_entity_poly.pdbx_strand_id
1 'polypeptide(L)' 'MTDQPLPPPVMWAQRSSIVFLTINLEDVKNPEIKFNKDSIYFKGTGGVEKKDYEVTIPLYKEIDPEQSKSFNKGR' A
#
# COMPACT_ATOMS: atom_id res chain seq x y z
N MET A 1 3.45 1.81 25.62
CA MET A 1 2.59 2.64 24.77
C MET A 1 2.47 1.90 23.47
N THR A 2 1.28 1.46 23.08
CA THR A 2 1.06 0.68 21.86
C THR A 2 1.35 1.56 20.65
N ASP A 3 2.46 1.32 19.97
CA ASP A 3 2.84 1.99 18.73
C ASP A 3 1.79 1.61 17.68
N GLN A 4 0.82 2.50 17.49
CA GLN A 4 -0.28 2.27 16.57
C GLN A 4 0.26 2.60 15.17
N PRO A 5 0.26 1.63 14.23
CA PRO A 5 0.92 1.82 12.95
C PRO A 5 0.25 2.98 12.21
N LEU A 6 1.09 3.87 11.69
CA LEU A 6 0.62 5.10 11.07
C LEU A 6 0.13 4.80 9.64
N PRO A 7 -0.95 5.43 9.17
CA PRO A 7 -1.30 5.35 7.76
C PRO A 7 -0.27 6.16 6.95
N PRO A 8 0.39 5.58 5.94
CA PRO A 8 1.30 6.31 5.09
C PRO A 8 0.54 7.26 4.17
N PRO A 9 1.19 8.32 3.65
CA PRO A 9 0.61 9.11 2.59
C PRO A 9 0.46 8.25 1.32
N VAL A 10 -0.76 8.18 0.80
CA VAL A 10 -1.09 7.39 -0.39
C VAL A 10 -1.59 8.31 -1.49
N MET A 11 -1.05 8.14 -2.69
CA MET A 11 -1.55 8.75 -3.92
C MET A 11 -2.21 7.70 -4.78
N TRP A 12 -3.29 8.06 -5.46
CA TRP A 12 -3.98 7.17 -6.36
C TRP A 12 -4.32 7.86 -7.68
N ALA A 13 -4.42 7.05 -8.73
CA ALA A 13 -4.88 7.50 -10.03
C ALA A 13 -5.66 6.37 -10.70
N GLN A 14 -6.65 6.72 -11.52
CA GLN A 14 -7.43 5.77 -12.28
C GLN A 14 -7.25 6.00 -13.78
N ARG A 15 -7.24 4.91 -14.53
CA ARG A 15 -7.42 4.86 -15.98
C ARG A 15 -8.70 4.06 -16.28
N SER A 16 -9.08 3.98 -17.54
CA SER A 16 -10.32 3.33 -17.98
C SER A 16 -10.46 1.88 -17.50
N SER A 17 -9.34 1.17 -17.31
CA SER A 17 -9.32 -0.27 -16.94
C SER A 17 -8.45 -0.62 -15.73
N ILE A 18 -7.67 0.32 -15.18
CA ILE A 18 -6.71 0.03 -14.10
C ILE A 18 -6.67 1.17 -13.07
N VAL A 19 -6.38 0.82 -11.82
CA VAL A 19 -6.14 1.78 -10.74
C VAL A 19 -4.68 1.65 -10.30
N PHE A 20 -4.01 2.80 -10.22
CA PHE A 20 -2.66 2.92 -9.68
C PHE A 20 -2.76 3.40 -8.24
N LEU A 21 -2.12 2.65 -7.34
CA LEU A 21 -1.95 3.03 -5.95
C LEU A 21 -0.46 3.19 -5.66
N THR A 22 -0.07 4.36 -5.17
CA THR A 22 1.31 4.70 -4.85
C THR A 22 1.41 5.05 -3.38
N ILE A 23 2.24 4.31 -2.64
CA ILE A 23 2.45 4.50 -1.21
C ILE A 23 3.76 5.28 -1.06
N ASN A 24 3.66 6.53 -0.60
CA ASN A 24 4.78 7.45 -0.54
C ASN A 24 5.54 7.27 0.77
N LEU A 25 6.37 6.22 0.82
CA LEU A 25 7.26 5.97 1.95
C LEU A 25 8.70 5.82 1.45
N GLU A 26 9.62 6.46 2.17
CA GLU A 26 11.06 6.34 1.96
C GLU A 26 11.62 5.14 2.74
N ASP A 27 12.67 4.50 2.21
CA ASP A 27 13.41 3.40 2.87
C ASP A 27 12.52 2.27 3.43
N VAL A 28 11.45 1.89 2.70
CA VAL A 28 10.56 0.82 3.15
C VAL A 28 11.28 -0.51 3.17
N LYS A 29 11.31 -1.13 4.36
CA LYS A 29 11.79 -2.49 4.56
C LYS A 29 10.61 -3.44 4.71
N ASN A 30 10.74 -4.59 4.06
CA ASN A 30 9.78 -5.70 4.09
C ASN A 30 8.33 -5.26 3.82
N PRO A 31 8.03 -4.60 2.68
CA PRO A 31 6.66 -4.25 2.33
C PRO A 31 5.82 -5.53 2.12
N GLU A 32 4.80 -5.70 2.94
CA GLU A 32 3.75 -6.70 2.74
C GLU A 32 2.57 -6.03 2.03
N ILE A 33 2.24 -6.49 0.82
CA ILE A 33 1.08 -6.03 0.05
C ILE A 33 0.19 -7.24 -0.19
N LYS A 34 -1.07 -7.12 0.21
CA LYS A 34 -2.11 -8.13 -0.06
C LYS A 34 -3.23 -7.49 -0.88
N PHE A 35 -3.52 -8.08 -2.02
CA PHE A 35 -4.65 -7.70 -2.86
C PHE A 35 -5.81 -8.62 -2.53
N ASN A 36 -6.91 -8.04 -2.05
CA ASN A 36 -8.20 -8.71 -1.96
C ASN A 36 -9.10 -8.18 -3.07
N LYS A 37 -10.22 -8.86 -3.32
CA LYS A 37 -11.19 -8.43 -4.35
C LYS A 37 -11.74 -7.03 -4.04
N ASP A 38 -12.03 -6.78 -2.79
CA ASP A 38 -12.73 -5.61 -2.26
C ASP A 38 -11.82 -4.66 -1.47
N SER A 39 -10.55 -5.01 -1.24
CA SER A 39 -9.65 -4.21 -0.44
C SER A 39 -8.18 -4.43 -0.79
N ILE A 40 -7.36 -3.42 -0.56
CA ILE A 40 -5.89 -3.52 -0.66
C ILE A 40 -5.31 -3.28 0.72
N TYR A 41 -4.47 -4.20 1.17
CA TYR A 41 -3.76 -4.10 2.42
C TYR A 41 -2.28 -3.85 2.16
N PHE A 42 -1.73 -2.88 2.87
CA PHE A 42 -0.30 -2.60 2.90
C PHE A 42 0.20 -2.53 4.33
N LYS A 43 1.35 -3.15 4.57
CA LYS A 43 2.14 -2.99 5.78
C LYS A 43 3.61 -2.88 5.44
N GLY A 44 4.32 -1.98 6.10
CA GLY A 44 5.76 -1.87 5.92
C GLY A 44 6.38 -0.90 6.91
N THR A 45 7.65 -1.12 7.24
CA THR A 45 8.39 -0.23 8.13
C THR A 45 9.20 0.74 7.27
N GLY A 46 9.05 2.05 7.46
CA GLY A 46 9.66 3.05 6.60
C GLY A 46 9.93 4.39 7.26
N GLY A 47 10.52 5.31 6.49
CA GLY A 47 10.94 6.64 6.91
C GLY A 47 12.22 6.66 7.73
N VAL A 48 12.76 7.87 7.94
CA VAL A 48 14.00 8.11 8.71
C VAL A 48 13.91 7.55 10.14
N GLU A 49 12.70 7.59 10.72
CA GLU A 49 12.42 7.12 12.07
C GLU A 49 12.13 5.61 12.15
N LYS A 50 12.11 4.88 11.02
CA LYS A 50 11.78 3.44 10.93
C LYS A 50 10.48 3.08 11.67
N LYS A 51 9.42 3.85 11.39
CA LYS A 51 8.09 3.62 11.97
C LYS A 51 7.35 2.56 11.18
N ASP A 52 6.48 1.83 11.87
CA ASP A 52 5.59 0.87 11.24
C ASP A 52 4.40 1.60 10.62
N TYR A 53 4.19 1.35 9.33
CA TYR A 53 3.07 1.87 8.58
C TYR A 53 2.14 0.74 8.18
N GLU A 54 0.85 0.98 8.33
CA GLU A 54 -0.20 0.01 7.99
C GLU A 54 -1.40 0.77 7.43
N VAL A 55 -1.94 0.30 6.31
CA VAL A 55 -3.14 0.86 5.73
C VAL A 55 -3.95 -0.20 4.99
N THR A 56 -5.25 -0.17 5.24
CA THR A 56 -6.24 -0.96 4.54
C THR A 56 -7.13 -0.02 3.74
N ILE A 57 -7.15 -0.18 2.43
CA ILE A 57 -7.90 0.67 1.51
C ILE A 57 -9.07 -0.16 0.97
N PRO A 58 -10.31 0.12 1.39
CA PRO A 58 -11.49 -0.50 0.80
C PRO A 58 -11.70 0.03 -0.62
N LEU A 59 -11.96 -0.88 -1.55
CA LEU A 59 -12.22 -0.57 -2.96
C LEU A 59 -13.72 -0.40 -3.18
N TYR A 60 -14.06 0.56 -4.04
CA TYR A 60 -15.46 0.79 -4.41
C TYR A 60 -16.02 -0.33 -5.31
N LYS A 61 -15.17 -0.94 -6.14
CA LYS A 61 -15.49 -2.06 -7.02
C LYS A 61 -14.45 -3.15 -6.87
N GLU A 62 -14.88 -4.36 -7.19
CA GLU A 62 -14.01 -5.52 -7.14
C GLU A 62 -12.86 -5.41 -8.16
N ILE A 63 -11.67 -5.83 -7.75
CA ILE A 63 -10.49 -5.99 -8.62
C ILE A 63 -10.12 -7.46 -8.73
N ASP A 64 -9.33 -7.77 -9.76
CA ASP A 64 -8.70 -9.08 -9.93
C ASP A 64 -7.36 -9.10 -9.17
N PRO A 65 -7.25 -9.83 -8.04
CA PRO A 65 -6.01 -9.91 -7.28
C PRO A 65 -4.90 -10.67 -8.01
N GLU A 66 -5.22 -11.57 -8.96
CA GLU A 66 -4.22 -12.33 -9.71
C GLU A 66 -3.56 -11.49 -10.80
N GLN A 67 -4.31 -10.56 -11.39
CA GLN A 67 -3.79 -9.59 -12.35
C GLN A 67 -3.13 -8.37 -11.68
N SER A 68 -3.34 -8.20 -10.38
CA SER A 68 -2.80 -7.09 -9.61
C SER A 68 -1.29 -7.27 -9.39
N LYS A 69 -0.52 -6.24 -9.71
CA LYS A 69 0.95 -6.24 -9.56
C LYS A 69 1.39 -5.14 -8.63
N SER A 70 2.21 -5.48 -7.65
CA SER A 70 2.95 -4.51 -6.84
C SER A 70 4.41 -4.46 -7.29
N PHE A 71 4.95 -3.26 -7.37
CA PHE A 71 6.37 -3.04 -7.65
C PHE A 71 6.91 -2.04 -6.63
N ASN A 72 7.86 -2.48 -5.81
CA ASN A 72 8.65 -1.56 -5.00
C ASN A 72 9.79 -1.03 -5.89
N LYS A 73 9.74 0.25 -6.25
CA LYS A 73 10.89 0.92 -6.88
C LYS A 73 11.90 1.26 -5.78
N GLY A 74 12.63 0.25 -5.32
CA GLY A 74 13.78 0.46 -4.46
C GLY A 74 14.80 1.32 -5.20
N ARG A 75 15.15 2.47 -4.63
CA ARG A 75 16.44 3.11 -4.86
C ARG A 75 17.27 2.91 -3.61
#